data_AF-A0A354J3M5-F1
#
_entry.id   AF-A0A354J3M5-F1
#
_cell.length_a   1.000
_cell.length_b   1.000
_cell.length_c   1.000
_cell.angle_alpha   90.00
_cell.angle_beta   90.00
_cell.angle_gamma   90.00
#
_symmetry.space_group_name_H-M   'P 1'
#
loop_
_entity.id
_entity.type
_entity.pdbx_description
1 polymer ?
#
loop_
_entity_poly.entity_id
_entity_poly.type
_entity_poly.pdbx_seq_one_letter_code
_entity_poly.pdbx_strand_id
1 'polypeptide(L)'
;MNSIYWIVILIVLIFIEIITLGLTTIWFAGGALAAFILSLFFDSLLAEIIVFLVVSLLLLYFTRPVILKYFNPKRTKTNYEGVIGKEALVIVPIDNIKATGQVLVDGQEWSAKTADGSRIEKDVKVMVQGITGVKLIVSPKNMDV
;
A
#
# COMPACT_ATOMS: atom_id res chain seq x y z
N MET A 1 7.66 -1.45 -45.38
CA MET A 1 6.24 -1.76 -45.03
C MET A 1 6.07 -2.27 -43.60
N ASN A 2 7.15 -2.55 -42.86
CA ASN A 2 7.07 -3.17 -41.52
C ASN A 2 6.62 -2.20 -40.41
N SER A 3 6.88 -0.90 -40.55
CA SER A 3 6.60 0.11 -39.53
C SER A 3 5.11 0.27 -39.22
N ILE A 4 4.22 0.00 -40.18
CA ILE A 4 2.77 0.07 -39.98
C ILE A 4 2.31 -0.98 -38.96
N TYR A 5 2.91 -2.18 -38.98
CA TYR A 5 2.56 -3.23 -38.02
C TYR A 5 2.85 -2.80 -36.59
N TRP A 6 3.99 -2.13 -36.35
CA TRP A 6 4.35 -1.64 -35.03
C TRP A 6 3.42 -0.54 -34.51
N ILE A 7 2.98 0.37 -35.39
CA ILE A 7 1.98 1.38 -35.03
C ILE A 7 0.65 0.72 -34.66
N VAL A 8 0.19 -0.25 -35.46
CA VAL A 8 -1.07 -0.97 -35.18
C VAL A 8 -0.98 -1.70 -33.84
N ILE A 9 0.13 -2.41 -33.59
CA ILE A 9 0.40 -3.09 -32.31
C ILE A 9 0.40 -2.08 -31.15
N LEU A 10 1.08 -0.95 -31.29
CA LEU A 10 1.14 0.10 -30.27
C LEU A 10 -0.24 0.62 -29.91
N ILE A 11 -1.08 0.91 -30.91
CA ILE A 11 -2.45 1.39 -30.69
C ILE A 11 -3.27 0.33 -29.95
N VAL A 12 -3.23 -0.93 -30.40
CA VAL A 12 -3.94 -2.04 -29.76
C VAL A 12 -3.52 -2.22 -28.30
N LEU A 13 -2.22 -2.14 -28.01
CA LEU A 13 -1.70 -2.28 -26.64
C LEU A 13 -2.17 -1.14 -25.73
N ILE A 14 -2.22 0.10 -26.22
CA ILE A 14 -2.75 1.24 -25.47
C ILE A 14 -4.25 1.06 -25.19
N PHE A 15 -5.03 0.59 -26.18
CA PHE A 15 -6.45 0.31 -25.98
C PHE A 15 -6.68 -0.77 -24.92
N ILE A 16 -5.90 -1.87 -24.96
CA ILE A 16 -5.97 -2.93 -23.95
C ILE A 16 -5.62 -2.40 -22.56
N GLU A 17 -4.59 -1.55 -22.44
CA GLU A 17 -4.20 -0.93 -21.18
C GLU A 17 -5.35 -0.12 -20.56
N ILE A 18 -6.03 0.69 -21.37
CA ILE A 18 -7.16 1.52 -20.90
C ILE A 18 -8.31 0.64 -20.39
N ILE A 19 -8.60 -0.48 -21.07
CA ILE A 19 -9.69 -1.40 -20.69
C ILE A 19 -9.32 -2.19 -19.42
N THR A 20 -8.09 -2.68 -19.36
CA THR A 20 -7.64 -3.58 -18.28
C THR A 20 -7.24 -2.82 -17.02
N LEU A 21 -6.85 -1.54 -17.15
CA LEU A 21 -6.17 -0.75 -16.11
C LEU A 21 -4.98 -1.51 -15.50
N GLY A 22 -4.45 -2.47 -16.25
CA GLY A 22 -3.43 -3.40 -15.82
C GLY A 22 -2.13 -2.92 -16.41
N LEU A 23 -1.37 -2.16 -15.59
CA LEU A 23 -0.10 -1.48 -15.90
C LEU A 23 0.91 -2.29 -16.74
N THR A 24 0.70 -3.58 -16.94
CA THR A 24 1.46 -4.52 -17.78
C THR A 24 1.57 -4.17 -19.25
N THR A 25 0.50 -3.71 -19.91
CA THR A 25 0.50 -3.56 -21.37
C THR A 25 1.24 -2.31 -21.84
N ILE A 26 1.41 -1.31 -20.97
CA ILE A 26 2.15 -0.08 -21.27
C ILE A 26 3.64 -0.33 -21.58
N TRP A 27 4.27 -1.34 -20.95
CA TRP A 27 5.68 -1.64 -21.19
C TRP A 27 5.90 -2.30 -22.55
N PHE A 28 4.95 -3.14 -22.97
CA PHE A 28 4.93 -3.65 -24.33
C PHE A 28 4.65 -2.55 -25.35
N ALA A 29 3.81 -1.56 -25.04
CA ALA A 29 3.60 -0.40 -25.90
C ALA A 29 4.89 0.41 -26.09
N GLY A 30 5.67 0.59 -25.01
CA GLY A 30 7.00 1.20 -25.07
C GLY A 30 8.00 0.41 -25.93
N GLY A 31 8.00 -0.92 -25.81
CA GLY A 31 8.79 -1.80 -26.69
C GLY A 31 8.37 -1.70 -28.17
N ALA A 32 7.07 -1.64 -28.45
CA ALA A 32 6.53 -1.50 -29.80
C ALA A 32 6.93 -0.16 -30.43
N LEU A 33 6.97 0.91 -29.63
CA LEU A 33 7.46 2.21 -30.06
C LEU A 33 8.95 2.17 -30.43
N ALA A 34 9.78 1.49 -29.64
CA ALA A 34 11.20 1.35 -29.93
C ALA A 34 11.45 0.54 -31.22
N ALA A 35 10.71 -0.56 -31.42
CA ALA A 35 10.78 -1.34 -32.65
C ALA A 35 10.27 -0.56 -33.87
N PHE A 36 9.22 0.27 -33.70
CA PHE A 36 8.78 1.20 -34.73
C PHE A 36 9.89 2.17 -35.14
N ILE A 37 10.55 2.83 -34.18
CA ILE A 37 11.65 3.75 -34.47
C ILE A 37 12.78 3.03 -35.20
N LEU A 38 13.14 1.82 -34.77
CA LEU A 38 14.18 1.01 -35.43
C LEU A 38 13.82 0.69 -36.89
N SER A 39 12.55 0.34 -37.15
CA SER A 39 12.06 0.00 -38.50
C SER A 39 12.13 1.16 -39.50
N LEU A 40 12.36 2.40 -39.03
CA LEU A 40 12.57 3.56 -39.90
C LEU A 40 13.99 3.61 -40.47
N PHE A 41 14.95 2.95 -39.83
CA PHE A 41 16.36 2.97 -40.20
C PHE A 41 16.88 1.60 -40.69
N PHE A 42 16.26 0.52 -40.23
CA PHE A 42 16.69 -0.85 -40.52
C PHE A 42 15.52 -1.68 -41.04
N ASP A 43 15.73 -2.39 -42.15
CA ASP A 43 14.68 -3.20 -42.80
C ASP A 43 14.84 -4.69 -42.43
N SER A 44 14.95 -4.97 -41.13
CA SER A 44 15.14 -6.32 -40.59
C SER A 44 14.10 -6.65 -39.53
N LEU A 45 13.10 -7.45 -39.93
CA LEU A 45 12.02 -7.88 -39.05
C LEU A 45 12.54 -8.61 -37.79
N LEU A 46 13.61 -9.41 -37.93
CA LEU A 46 14.25 -10.08 -36.80
C LEU A 46 14.84 -9.09 -35.81
N ALA A 47 15.51 -8.04 -36.29
CA ALA A 47 16.08 -7.01 -35.42
C ALA A 47 14.98 -6.23 -34.69
N GLU A 48 13.88 -5.90 -35.38
CA GLU A 48 12.71 -5.23 -34.80
C GLU A 48 12.07 -6.07 -33.67
N ILE A 49 11.86 -7.37 -33.90
CA ILE A 49 11.29 -8.29 -32.90
C ILE A 49 12.21 -8.42 -31.69
N ILE A 50 13.52 -8.54 -31.90
CA ILE A 50 14.50 -8.63 -30.81
C ILE A 50 14.46 -7.34 -29.98
N VAL A 51 14.47 -6.17 -30.63
CA VAL A 51 14.41 -4.88 -29.92
C VAL A 51 13.10 -4.74 -29.16
N PHE A 52 11.96 -5.11 -29.75
CA PHE A 52 10.67 -5.12 -29.06
C PHE A 52 10.72 -5.93 -27.76
N LEU A 53 11.21 -7.17 -27.83
CA LEU A 53 11.27 -8.08 -26.67
C LEU A 53 12.24 -7.56 -25.62
N VAL A 54 13.46 -7.16 -26.01
CA VAL A 54 14.48 -6.68 -25.09
C VAL A 54 14.01 -5.41 -24.38
N VAL A 55 13.49 -4.42 -25.13
CA VAL A 55 13.01 -3.16 -24.53
C VAL A 55 11.82 -3.40 -23.60
N SER A 56 10.87 -4.25 -23.99
CA SER A 56 9.70 -4.57 -23.15
C SER A 56 10.12 -5.27 -21.84
N LEU A 57 11.04 -6.24 -21.92
CA LEU A 57 11.53 -6.96 -20.75
C LEU A 57 12.36 -6.05 -19.83
N LEU A 58 13.20 -5.18 -20.39
CA LEU A 58 13.94 -4.19 -19.60
C LEU A 58 12.99 -3.23 -18.89
N LEU A 59 12.00 -2.69 -19.61
CA LEU A 59 10.98 -1.83 -19.03
C LEU A 59 10.25 -2.54 -17.88
N LEU A 60 9.78 -3.78 -18.09
CA LEU A 60 9.14 -4.58 -17.04
C LEU A 60 10.06 -4.80 -15.83
N TYR A 61 11.30 -5.22 -16.07
CA TYR A 61 12.25 -5.55 -15.01
C TYR A 61 12.61 -4.32 -14.16
N PHE A 62 12.87 -3.17 -14.78
CA PHE A 62 13.24 -1.95 -14.08
C PHE A 62 12.05 -1.22 -13.45
N THR A 63 10.86 -1.30 -14.05
CA THR A 63 9.67 -0.62 -13.51
C THR A 63 8.99 -1.42 -12.41
N ARG A 64 9.06 -2.75 -12.41
CA ARG A 64 8.51 -3.61 -11.33
C ARG A 64 8.97 -3.19 -9.91
N PRO A 65 10.26 -2.97 -9.60
CA PRO A 65 10.67 -2.51 -8.27
C PRO A 65 10.19 -1.08 -7.97
N VAL A 66 10.08 -0.21 -8.97
CA VAL A 66 9.62 1.18 -8.82
C VAL A 66 8.12 1.20 -8.51
N ILE A 67 7.33 0.37 -9.19
CA ILE A 67 5.89 0.22 -8.94
C ILE A 67 5.68 -0.38 -7.56
N LEU A 68 6.39 -1.44 -7.18
CA LEU A 68 6.27 -1.97 -5.82
C LEU A 68 6.69 -0.96 -4.74
N LYS A 69 7.53 0.04 -5.07
CA LYS A 69 7.93 1.10 -4.13
C LYS A 69 6.95 2.28 -4.10
N TYR A 70 6.31 2.62 -5.22
CA TYR A 70 5.36 3.74 -5.36
C TYR A 70 3.89 3.32 -5.19
N PHE A 71 3.52 2.17 -5.76
CA PHE A 71 2.25 1.46 -5.56
C PHE A 71 2.25 0.57 -4.30
N ASN A 72 3.19 0.81 -3.38
CA ASN A 72 2.91 0.62 -1.97
C ASN A 72 2.51 1.98 -1.39
N PRO A 73 1.35 2.55 -1.75
CA PRO A 73 0.86 3.73 -1.08
C PRO A 73 0.56 3.24 0.32
N LYS A 74 1.50 3.47 1.24
CA LYS A 74 1.31 3.36 2.68
C LYS A 74 0.29 2.27 3.02
N ARG A 75 0.70 0.99 2.97
CA ARG A 75 0.06 -0.14 3.69
C ARG A 75 -1.00 0.44 4.59
N THR A 76 -2.27 0.47 4.14
CA THR A 76 -3.29 1.36 4.70
C THR A 76 -3.15 1.27 6.20
N LYS A 77 -2.49 2.27 6.79
CA LYS A 77 -2.56 2.54 8.21
C LYS A 77 -3.97 3.09 8.31
N THR A 78 -4.94 2.18 8.22
CA THR A 78 -6.19 2.37 8.91
C THR A 78 -5.76 2.84 10.31
N ASN A 79 -6.35 3.93 10.79
CA ASN A 79 -6.12 4.70 12.02
C ASN A 79 -5.39 4.10 13.26
N TYR A 80 -5.11 2.82 13.33
CA TYR A 80 -4.58 2.04 14.43
C TYR A 80 -3.18 2.48 14.91
N GLU A 81 -2.21 2.78 14.05
CA GLU A 81 -0.85 3.13 14.54
C GLU A 81 -0.71 4.59 15.03
N GLY A 82 -1.72 5.45 14.80
CA GLY A 82 -1.70 6.86 15.24
C GLY A 82 -2.12 7.05 16.70
N VAL A 83 -2.72 6.03 17.33
CA VAL A 83 -3.19 6.09 18.71
C VAL A 83 -2.15 5.62 19.73
N ILE A 84 -1.11 4.90 19.28
CA ILE A 84 -0.02 4.44 20.15
C ILE A 84 0.77 5.67 20.64
N GLY A 85 0.95 5.77 21.95
CA GLY A 85 1.60 6.92 22.60
C GLY A 85 0.65 8.09 22.91
N LYS A 86 -0.64 8.01 22.57
CA LYS A 86 -1.63 9.02 22.93
C LYS A 86 -2.26 8.75 24.30
N GLU A 87 -2.72 9.84 24.92
CA GLU A 87 -3.60 9.78 26.09
C GLU A 87 -5.01 9.35 25.66
N ALA A 88 -5.59 8.46 26.44
CA ALA A 88 -6.96 7.99 26.30
C ALA A 88 -7.71 8.20 27.61
N LEU A 89 -9.02 8.48 27.53
CA LEU A 89 -9.90 8.56 28.70
C LEU A 89 -10.69 7.26 28.83
N VAL A 90 -10.67 6.62 30.00
CA VAL A 90 -11.48 5.42 30.25
C VAL A 90 -12.96 5.81 30.36
N ILE A 91 -13.78 5.37 29.40
CA ILE A 91 -15.24 5.62 29.39
C ILE A 91 -16.03 4.46 30.00
N VAL A 92 -15.48 3.25 29.91
CA VAL A 92 -16.01 2.03 30.55
C VAL A 92 -14.87 1.38 31.34
N PRO A 93 -15.08 1.07 32.64
CA PRO A 93 -14.05 0.46 33.48
C PRO A 93 -13.39 -0.74 32.82
N ILE A 94 -12.06 -0.77 32.89
CA ILE A 94 -11.26 -1.84 32.28
C ILE A 94 -11.11 -2.96 33.30
N ASP A 95 -11.62 -4.14 32.95
CA ASP A 95 -11.48 -5.38 33.71
C ASP A 95 -11.21 -6.53 32.73
N ASN A 96 -9.97 -7.01 32.72
CA ASN A 96 -9.55 -8.10 31.84
C ASN A 96 -10.28 -9.42 32.14
N ILE A 97 -10.68 -9.68 33.39
CA ILE A 97 -11.39 -10.90 33.80
C ILE A 97 -12.82 -10.88 33.25
N LYS A 98 -13.48 -9.72 33.30
CA LYS A 98 -14.82 -9.52 32.75
C LYS A 98 -14.82 -9.21 31.25
N ALA A 99 -13.64 -9.13 30.64
CA ALA A 99 -13.42 -8.72 29.25
C ALA A 99 -14.04 -7.36 28.87
N THR A 100 -14.27 -6.48 29.87
CA THR A 100 -14.83 -5.14 29.70
C THR A 100 -13.73 -4.09 29.68
N GLY A 101 -13.96 -2.99 28.95
CA GLY A 101 -13.03 -1.87 28.92
C GLY A 101 -13.13 -1.11 27.61
N GLN A 102 -13.39 0.19 27.72
CA GLN A 102 -13.41 1.09 26.57
C GLN A 102 -12.76 2.42 26.94
N VAL A 103 -12.06 2.99 25.98
CA VAL A 103 -11.37 4.27 26.09
C VAL A 103 -11.73 5.17 24.93
N LEU A 104 -11.72 6.47 25.17
CA LEU A 104 -11.89 7.51 24.17
C LEU A 104 -10.50 8.06 23.79
N VAL A 105 -10.13 7.94 22.52
CA VAL A 105 -8.88 8.50 21.94
C VAL A 105 -9.25 9.34 20.73
N ASP A 106 -8.80 10.59 20.68
CA ASP A 106 -9.12 11.55 19.60
C ASP A 106 -10.63 11.63 19.26
N GLY A 107 -11.51 11.43 20.25
CA GLY A 107 -12.97 11.46 20.05
C GLY A 107 -13.57 10.16 19.49
N GLN A 108 -12.79 9.09 19.34
CA GLN A 108 -13.26 7.78 18.94
C GLN A 108 -13.22 6.79 20.11
N GLU A 109 -14.26 5.96 20.25
CA GLU A 109 -14.33 4.90 21.26
C GLU A 109 -13.58 3.65 20.78
N TRP A 110 -12.74 3.11 21.66
CA TRP A 110 -11.91 1.94 21.41
C TRP A 110 -12.03 0.95 22.56
N SER A 111 -12.08 -0.35 22.24
CA SER A 111 -11.94 -1.38 23.26
C SER A 111 -10.52 -1.34 23.83
N ALA A 112 -10.38 -1.46 25.15
CA ALA A 112 -9.09 -1.42 25.82
C ALA A 112 -8.92 -2.57 26.81
N LYS A 113 -7.67 -2.95 27.05
CA LYS A 113 -7.26 -3.88 28.09
C LYS A 113 -5.92 -3.45 28.68
N THR A 114 -5.67 -3.80 29.93
CA THR A 114 -4.38 -3.57 30.57
C THR A 114 -3.40 -4.71 30.27
N ALA A 115 -2.10 -4.43 30.20
CA ALA A 115 -1.09 -5.46 29.94
C ALA A 115 -0.88 -6.38 31.15
N ASP A 116 -0.97 -5.81 32.35
CA ASP A 116 -0.74 -6.44 33.66
C ASP A 116 -2.01 -7.02 34.30
N GLY A 117 -3.18 -6.83 33.67
CA GLY A 117 -4.46 -7.25 34.23
C GLY A 117 -4.99 -6.35 35.34
N SER A 118 -4.37 -5.19 35.56
CA SER A 118 -4.86 -4.18 36.50
C SER A 118 -6.25 -3.69 36.10
N ARG A 119 -7.07 -3.39 37.10
CA ARG A 119 -8.38 -2.75 36.88
C ARG A 119 -8.20 -1.24 36.85
N ILE A 120 -8.85 -0.59 35.88
CA ILE A 120 -8.85 0.86 35.76
C ILE A 120 -10.30 1.36 35.80
N GLU A 121 -10.57 2.26 36.75
CA GLU A 121 -11.86 2.91 36.93
C GLU A 121 -12.21 3.82 35.75
N LYS A 122 -13.49 4.17 35.65
CA LYS A 122 -13.97 5.16 34.68
C LYS A 122 -13.36 6.53 34.98
N ASP A 123 -13.23 7.35 33.94
CA ASP A 123 -12.74 8.74 33.96
C ASP A 123 -11.25 8.88 34.34
N VAL A 124 -10.51 7.77 34.32
CA VAL A 124 -9.04 7.76 34.47
C VAL A 124 -8.37 7.98 33.11
N LYS A 125 -7.30 8.77 33.09
CA LYS A 125 -6.44 8.93 31.92
C LYS A 125 -5.40 7.81 31.86
N VAL A 126 -5.29 7.19 30.69
CA VAL A 126 -4.35 6.10 30.43
C VAL A 126 -3.54 6.38 29.17
N MET A 127 -2.36 5.78 29.07
CA MET A 127 -1.50 5.87 27.89
C MET A 127 -1.65 4.60 27.05
N VAL A 128 -1.86 4.76 25.75
CA VAL A 128 -1.90 3.63 24.81
C VAL A 128 -0.47 3.17 24.53
N GLN A 129 -0.11 1.98 25.02
CA GLN A 129 1.21 1.38 24.79
C GLN A 129 1.28 0.55 23.51
N GLY A 130 0.15 0.04 23.04
CA GLY A 130 0.12 -0.82 21.86
C GLY A 130 -1.27 -1.30 21.50
N ILE A 131 -1.35 -2.26 20.58
CA ILE A 131 -2.59 -2.82 20.08
C ILE A 131 -2.47 -4.35 20.02
N THR A 132 -3.50 -5.06 20.47
CA THR A 132 -3.60 -6.52 20.31
C THR A 132 -4.95 -6.86 19.71
N GLY A 133 -4.94 -7.28 18.43
CA GLY A 133 -6.16 -7.49 17.66
C GLY A 133 -6.92 -6.18 17.48
N VAL A 134 -8.12 -6.10 18.04
CA VAL A 134 -8.99 -4.90 18.02
C VAL A 134 -9.00 -4.12 19.35
N LYS A 135 -8.18 -4.55 20.33
CA LYS A 135 -8.12 -3.92 21.66
C LYS A 135 -6.82 -3.13 21.83
N LEU A 136 -6.93 -1.92 22.36
CA LEU A 136 -5.78 -1.12 22.78
C LEU A 136 -5.19 -1.69 24.07
N ILE A 137 -3.87 -1.73 24.15
CA ILE A 137 -3.14 -2.01 25.38
C ILE A 137 -2.86 -0.69 26.04
N VAL A 138 -3.38 -0.51 27.25
CA VAL A 138 -3.25 0.74 27.99
C VAL A 138 -2.61 0.51 29.35
N SER A 139 -1.87 1.51 29.82
CA SER A 139 -1.33 1.56 31.18
C SER A 139 -1.81 2.83 31.88
N PRO A 140 -1.99 2.82 33.21
CA PRO A 140 -2.13 4.05 33.97
C PRO A 140 -0.95 4.97 33.64
N LYS A 141 -1.22 6.26 33.44
CA LYS A 141 -0.14 7.24 33.36
C LYS A 141 0.44 7.37 34.76
N ASN A 142 1.51 6.63 35.06
CA ASN A 142 2.31 6.94 36.24
C ASN A 142 2.82 8.38 36.06
N MET A 143 2.44 9.25 36.99
CA MET A 143 3.13 10.52 37.20
C MET A 143 4.55 10.15 37.62
N ASP A 144 5.47 10.13 36.65
CA ASP A 144 6.88 10.24 36.97
C ASP A 144 7.06 11.62 37.63
N VAL A 145 7.32 11.57 38.94
CA VAL A 145 7.73 12.68 39.81
C VAL A 145 9.16 13.09 39.46
#